data_AF-A0A6G6WP37-F1
#
_entry.id   AF-A0A6G6WP37-F1
#
_cell.length_a   1.000
_cell.length_b   1.000
_cell.length_c   1.000
_cell.angle_alpha   90.00
_cell.angle_beta   90.00
_cell.angle_gamma   90.00
#
_symmetry.space_group_name_H-M   'P 1'
#
loop_
_entity.id
_entity.type
_entity.pdbx_description
1 polymer ?
#
loop_
_entity_poly.entity_id
_entity_poly.type
_entity_poly.pdbx_seq_one_letter_code
_entity_poly.pdbx_strand_id
1 'polypeptide(L)'
;MLSHGPRPPDGSPTDESQRSIGFWKAVFRSDLGEIYLASCNPAVRSSLAFRIVEAVVDRRHGSNYRSRVLHCPPPHLLWITRQRAETSARFIHRAYCRALWRERGYGARLALLAWYLAWPPVFAFTSIWFTILNGRAIARRTGKSIARQVMEQLNVAWRFGCLPPSYYMFELFDEQKLARAGEYLHRFELKGGIYRLMKSQAVPNIANKNEFIKKCRANGLQVPDIHLIQRSGNPFEDSGLPPCDLFIKTLRGNGGTGAEAWLYTPDDHYQSLLDGERVGRSDLLERIKNRDEEVIIQTRLLNHESLRDLSNGALSTVRILTLLDETGTYEATHAGLRMAVGANRLVDNSHAGGIIAAVEMKSGRLGPATDIGLRPEVGWRTHHPDTGAAIEGRVLPFWPETVALACRAHATFAPRVLIGWDIAITSEGPVLIEGNGAPGIDLIQRAYREPAGNSRLGELICVHLRNDPATMALID
;
A
#
# COMPACT_ATOMS: atom_id res chain seq x y z
N MET A 1 -36.12 37.02 -27.92
CA MET A 1 -37.11 35.99 -27.54
C MET A 1 -36.79 34.71 -28.30
N LEU A 2 -35.99 33.81 -27.71
CA LEU A 2 -35.92 32.41 -28.10
C LEU A 2 -35.89 31.62 -26.79
N SER A 3 -36.89 30.77 -26.61
CA SER A 3 -37.23 30.11 -25.36
C SER A 3 -36.19 29.05 -24.98
N HIS A 4 -35.81 29.05 -23.71
CA HIS A 4 -35.16 27.91 -23.08
C HIS A 4 -36.18 26.76 -22.99
N GLY A 5 -35.90 25.65 -23.68
CA GLY A 5 -36.57 24.38 -23.43
C GLY A 5 -36.32 23.89 -22.00
N PRO A 6 -37.22 23.08 -21.42
CA PRO A 6 -37.12 22.67 -20.03
C PRO A 6 -35.87 21.80 -19.82
N ARG A 7 -35.14 22.07 -18.72
CA ARG A 7 -34.11 21.15 -18.20
C ARG A 7 -34.74 19.77 -17.97
N PRO A 8 -34.06 18.67 -18.33
CA PRO A 8 -34.55 17.35 -17.97
C PRO A 8 -34.57 17.22 -16.43
N PRO A 9 -35.51 16.45 -15.88
CA PRO A 9 -35.63 16.28 -14.44
C PRO A 9 -34.38 15.60 -13.87
N ASP A 10 -33.88 16.16 -12.77
CA ASP A 10 -32.84 15.56 -11.93
C ASP A 10 -33.25 14.15 -11.48
N GLY A 11 -32.34 13.18 -11.67
CA GLY A 11 -32.46 11.82 -11.15
C GLY A 11 -32.83 10.75 -12.18
N SER A 12 -31.98 10.51 -13.19
CA SER A 12 -32.07 9.31 -14.03
C SER A 12 -31.19 8.17 -13.46
N PRO A 13 -31.69 6.92 -13.40
CA PRO A 13 -30.90 5.74 -12.99
C PRO A 13 -29.77 5.38 -13.97
N THR A 14 -29.54 6.18 -15.02
CA THR A 14 -28.51 5.97 -16.04
C THR A 14 -27.11 6.38 -15.58
N ASP A 15 -26.97 7.39 -14.72
CA ASP A 15 -25.65 7.90 -14.32
C ASP A 15 -24.97 6.96 -13.30
N GLU A 16 -25.72 6.49 -12.30
CA GLU A 16 -25.20 5.54 -11.31
C GLU A 16 -24.90 4.15 -11.91
N SER A 17 -25.77 3.70 -12.83
CA SER A 17 -25.56 2.49 -13.65
C SER A 17 -24.27 2.60 -14.48
N GLN A 18 -24.09 3.70 -15.22
CA GLN A 18 -22.89 3.91 -16.05
C GLN A 18 -21.62 4.02 -15.21
N ARG A 19 -21.67 4.70 -14.06
CA ARG A 19 -20.54 4.78 -13.11
C ARG A 19 -20.17 3.41 -12.53
N SER A 20 -21.17 2.61 -12.14
CA SER A 20 -20.99 1.23 -11.66
C SER A 20 -20.37 0.33 -12.75
N ILE A 21 -20.85 0.44 -13.99
CA ILE A 21 -20.30 -0.27 -15.15
C ILE A 21 -18.83 0.15 -15.39
N GLY A 22 -18.52 1.45 -15.29
CA GLY A 22 -17.15 1.96 -15.40
C GLY A 22 -16.23 1.37 -14.32
N PHE A 23 -16.68 1.35 -13.06
CA PHE A 23 -15.94 0.74 -11.95
C PHE A 23 -15.68 -0.76 -12.19
N TRP A 24 -16.68 -1.53 -12.59
CA TRP A 24 -16.49 -2.96 -12.87
C TRP A 24 -15.57 -3.20 -14.07
N LYS A 25 -15.64 -2.37 -15.12
CA LYS A 25 -14.69 -2.42 -16.23
C LYS A 25 -13.25 -2.20 -15.75
N ALA A 26 -13.02 -1.20 -14.89
CA ALA A 26 -11.72 -0.94 -14.30
C ALA A 26 -11.24 -2.10 -13.42
N VAL A 27 -12.14 -2.68 -12.60
CA VAL A 27 -11.88 -3.89 -11.79
C VAL A 27 -11.45 -5.04 -12.69
N PHE A 28 -12.24 -5.41 -13.71
CA PHE A 28 -11.92 -6.51 -14.63
C PHE A 28 -10.64 -6.28 -15.44
N ARG A 29 -10.25 -5.03 -15.68
CA ARG A 29 -8.97 -4.66 -16.29
C ARG A 29 -7.79 -4.67 -15.30
N SER A 30 -8.05 -4.83 -14.01
CA SER A 30 -7.06 -4.61 -12.93
C SER A 30 -6.37 -3.25 -13.02
N ASP A 31 -7.11 -2.22 -13.46
CA ASP A 31 -6.60 -0.85 -13.55
C ASP A 31 -6.76 -0.12 -12.22
N LEU A 32 -5.74 -0.19 -11.38
CA LEU A 32 -5.77 0.45 -10.06
C LEU A 32 -5.94 1.97 -10.13
N GLY A 33 -5.43 2.62 -11.18
CA GLY A 33 -5.59 4.07 -11.36
C GLY A 33 -7.05 4.44 -11.60
N GLU A 34 -7.70 3.76 -12.55
CA GLU A 34 -9.14 3.97 -12.82
C GLU A 34 -10.01 3.56 -11.62
N ILE A 35 -9.68 2.46 -10.93
CA ILE A 35 -10.39 2.03 -9.71
C ILE A 35 -10.27 3.10 -8.61
N TYR A 36 -9.08 3.66 -8.41
CA TYR A 36 -8.86 4.69 -7.40
C TYR A 36 -9.60 5.98 -7.74
N LEU A 37 -9.51 6.46 -8.99
CA LEU A 37 -10.22 7.65 -9.45
C LEU A 37 -11.73 7.46 -9.30
N ALA A 38 -12.26 6.29 -9.66
CA ALA A 38 -13.67 5.95 -9.43
C ALA A 38 -14.01 5.95 -7.92
N SER A 39 -13.12 5.42 -7.07
CA SER A 39 -13.29 5.41 -5.61
C SER A 39 -13.19 6.80 -4.97
N CYS A 40 -12.66 7.82 -5.65
CA CYS A 40 -12.67 9.18 -5.13
C CYS A 40 -14.09 9.77 -5.07
N ASN A 41 -15.02 9.23 -5.87
CA ASN A 41 -16.42 9.62 -5.85
C ASN A 41 -17.17 8.96 -4.66
N PRO A 42 -17.81 9.75 -3.77
CA PRO A 42 -18.55 9.23 -2.62
C PRO A 42 -19.66 8.22 -2.98
N ALA A 43 -20.34 8.41 -4.12
CA ALA A 43 -21.41 7.52 -4.57
C ALA A 43 -20.89 6.11 -4.96
N VAL A 44 -19.65 6.01 -5.46
CA VAL A 44 -19.04 4.72 -5.77
C VAL A 44 -18.64 4.00 -4.49
N ARG A 45 -18.13 4.72 -3.47
CA ARG A 45 -17.73 4.11 -2.17
C ARG A 45 -18.91 3.48 -1.42
N SER A 46 -20.09 4.09 -1.51
CA SER A 46 -21.30 3.56 -0.86
C SER A 46 -21.93 2.38 -1.62
N SER A 47 -21.50 2.12 -2.87
CA SER A 47 -22.04 1.06 -3.69
C SER A 47 -21.79 -0.35 -3.12
N LEU A 48 -22.70 -1.29 -3.41
CA LEU A 48 -22.50 -2.70 -3.07
C LEU A 48 -21.26 -3.29 -3.78
N ALA A 49 -20.98 -2.85 -5.01
CA ALA A 49 -19.83 -3.29 -5.79
C ALA A 49 -18.50 -2.98 -5.11
N PHE A 50 -18.32 -1.73 -4.67
CA PHE A 50 -17.12 -1.31 -3.95
C PHE A 50 -16.97 -2.07 -2.63
N ARG A 51 -18.06 -2.23 -1.87
CA ARG A 51 -18.06 -3.03 -0.64
C ARG A 51 -17.71 -4.50 -0.85
N ILE A 52 -18.11 -5.10 -1.98
CA ILE A 52 -17.71 -6.48 -2.33
C ILE A 52 -16.21 -6.55 -2.63
N VAL A 53 -15.68 -5.62 -3.44
CA VAL A 53 -14.24 -5.57 -3.74
C VAL A 53 -13.43 -5.31 -2.47
N GLU A 54 -13.84 -4.35 -1.66
CA GLU A 54 -13.23 -4.07 -0.36
C GLU A 54 -13.32 -5.28 0.57
N ALA A 55 -14.46 -5.97 0.64
CA ALA A 55 -14.60 -7.18 1.43
C ALA A 55 -13.74 -8.33 0.90
N VAL A 56 -13.49 -8.45 -0.41
CA VAL A 56 -12.57 -9.46 -0.97
C VAL A 56 -11.11 -9.11 -0.70
N VAL A 57 -10.76 -7.81 -0.70
CA VAL A 57 -9.40 -7.29 -0.47
C VAL A 57 -9.04 -7.17 1.02
N ASP A 58 -10.04 -6.93 1.86
CA ASP A 58 -9.92 -6.63 3.29
C ASP A 58 -11.01 -7.35 4.11
N ARG A 59 -11.02 -8.70 4.09
CA ARG A 59 -11.72 -9.45 5.14
C ARG A 59 -11.00 -9.27 6.48
N ARG A 60 -11.32 -8.19 7.18
CA ARG A 60 -11.38 -8.21 8.65
C ARG A 60 -12.50 -9.15 9.01
N HIS A 61 -12.30 -10.27 9.71
CA HIS A 61 -13.30 -10.90 10.59
C HIS A 61 -12.55 -11.77 11.62
N GLY A 62 -13.06 -11.75 12.87
CA GLY A 62 -12.46 -12.39 14.06
C GLY A 62 -11.50 -11.48 14.83
N SER A 63 -11.99 -10.78 15.86
CA SER A 63 -11.16 -9.98 16.78
C SER A 63 -10.25 -10.83 17.67
N ASN A 64 -10.58 -12.12 17.85
CA ASN A 64 -10.01 -12.95 18.92
C ASN A 64 -8.81 -13.82 18.50
N TYR A 65 -8.50 -13.92 17.21
CA TYR A 65 -7.37 -14.73 16.71
C TYR A 65 -6.17 -13.84 16.35
N ARG A 66 -4.93 -14.30 16.62
CA ARG A 66 -3.74 -13.60 16.12
C ARG A 66 -3.63 -13.79 14.61
N SER A 67 -4.11 -14.90 14.06
CA SER A 67 -4.24 -15.16 12.62
C SER A 67 -5.67 -14.96 12.10
N ARG A 68 -5.89 -14.03 11.15
CA ARG A 68 -7.22 -13.60 10.66
C ARG A 68 -7.63 -14.11 9.28
N VAL A 69 -6.73 -14.72 8.51
CA VAL A 69 -7.00 -15.08 7.11
C VAL A 69 -7.69 -16.45 6.99
N LEU A 70 -8.65 -16.53 6.07
CA LEU A 70 -9.33 -17.76 5.64
C LEU A 70 -8.77 -18.30 4.31
N HIS A 71 -7.98 -17.51 3.59
CA HIS A 71 -7.48 -17.79 2.24
C HIS A 71 -5.98 -18.14 2.28
N CYS A 72 -5.64 -19.33 2.79
CA CYS A 72 -4.34 -19.96 2.57
C CYS A 72 -4.56 -21.10 1.57
N PRO A 73 -3.75 -21.23 0.50
CA PRO A 73 -3.90 -22.35 -0.42
C PRO A 73 -3.84 -23.69 0.33
N PRO A 74 -4.84 -24.57 0.14
CA PRO A 74 -4.99 -25.82 0.90
C PRO A 74 -3.74 -26.70 0.95
N PRO A 75 -3.04 -26.94 -0.18
CA PRO A 75 -1.87 -27.80 -0.19
C PRO A 75 -0.72 -27.19 0.61
N HIS A 76 -0.56 -25.86 0.53
CA HIS A 76 0.50 -25.15 1.21
C HIS A 76 0.43 -25.34 2.73
N LEU A 77 -0.78 -25.25 3.34
CA LEU A 77 -0.96 -25.45 4.78
C LEU A 77 -0.47 -26.83 5.25
N LEU A 78 -0.76 -27.88 4.48
CA LEU A 78 -0.42 -29.27 4.83
C LEU A 78 1.05 -29.61 4.54
N TRP A 79 1.60 -29.09 3.44
CA TRP A 79 2.96 -29.43 3.02
C TRP A 79 4.01 -28.66 3.81
N ILE A 80 3.84 -27.34 3.97
CA ILE A 80 4.87 -26.48 4.56
C ILE A 80 5.13 -26.81 6.02
N THR A 81 4.11 -27.30 6.73
CA THR A 81 4.21 -27.68 8.14
C THR A 81 5.06 -28.93 8.37
N ARG A 82 5.22 -29.77 7.34
CA ARG A 82 6.03 -31.00 7.34
C ARG A 82 7.47 -30.78 6.87
N GLN A 83 7.77 -29.65 6.23
CA GLN A 83 9.12 -29.36 5.73
C GLN A 83 10.04 -28.83 6.84
N ARG A 84 11.36 -29.05 6.68
CA ARG A 84 12.39 -28.49 7.55
C ARG A 84 12.55 -26.99 7.28
N ALA A 85 12.55 -26.18 8.34
CA ALA A 85 12.67 -24.72 8.28
C ALA A 85 14.14 -24.25 8.17
N GLU A 86 14.79 -24.57 7.05
CA GLU A 86 16.22 -24.31 6.81
C GLU A 86 16.52 -22.86 6.44
N THR A 87 15.53 -22.14 5.89
CA THR A 87 15.67 -20.73 5.49
C THR A 87 14.68 -19.85 6.25
N SER A 88 14.98 -18.55 6.32
CA SER A 88 14.12 -17.55 6.96
C SER A 88 12.71 -17.54 6.34
N ALA A 89 12.60 -17.54 5.00
CA ALA A 89 11.31 -17.56 4.32
C ALA A 89 10.47 -18.78 4.72
N ARG A 90 11.08 -19.98 4.66
CA ARG A 90 10.40 -21.23 4.96
C ARG A 90 9.99 -21.31 6.44
N PHE A 91 10.81 -20.79 7.34
CA PHE A 91 10.44 -20.64 8.75
C PHE A 91 9.20 -19.75 8.92
N ILE A 92 9.15 -18.59 8.24
CA ILE A 92 8.02 -17.67 8.30
C ILE A 92 6.74 -18.31 7.75
N HIS A 93 6.79 -18.94 6.57
CA HIS A 93 5.65 -19.65 5.98
C HIS A 93 5.10 -20.73 6.93
N ARG A 94 6.01 -21.54 7.50
CA ARG A 94 5.66 -22.60 8.45
C ARG A 94 5.08 -22.03 9.75
N ALA A 95 5.67 -20.98 10.30
CA ALA A 95 5.21 -20.31 11.52
C ALA A 95 3.77 -19.79 11.34
N TYR A 96 3.49 -19.10 10.24
CA TYR A 96 2.14 -18.64 9.91
C TYR A 96 1.15 -19.80 9.81
N CYS A 97 1.48 -20.84 9.05
CA CYS A 97 0.61 -22.00 8.84
C CYS A 97 0.31 -22.77 10.14
N ARG A 98 1.31 -22.95 11.01
CA ARG A 98 1.12 -23.62 12.31
C ARG A 98 0.26 -22.78 13.26
N ALA A 99 0.53 -21.49 13.38
CA ALA A 99 -0.28 -20.58 14.17
C ALA A 99 -1.75 -20.56 13.67
N LEU A 100 -1.95 -20.48 12.36
CA LEU A 100 -3.29 -20.51 11.75
C LEU A 100 -4.07 -21.77 12.12
N TRP A 101 -3.42 -22.95 12.12
CA TRP A 101 -4.07 -24.22 12.46
C TRP A 101 -4.34 -24.36 13.96
N ARG A 102 -3.39 -23.99 14.81
CA ARG A 102 -3.47 -24.21 16.26
C ARG A 102 -4.42 -23.26 16.97
N GLU A 103 -4.45 -21.99 16.60
CA GLU A 103 -5.32 -20.99 17.24
C GLU A 103 -6.82 -21.26 17.03
N ARG A 104 -7.17 -22.02 15.99
CA ARG A 104 -8.56 -22.28 15.63
C ARG A 104 -9.14 -23.44 16.44
N GLY A 105 -10.33 -23.25 17.00
CA GLY A 105 -11.13 -24.35 17.56
C GLY A 105 -11.66 -25.30 16.49
N TYR A 106 -12.25 -26.42 16.89
CA TYR A 106 -12.72 -27.47 15.97
C TYR A 106 -13.62 -26.93 14.84
N GLY A 107 -14.64 -26.14 15.16
CA GLY A 107 -15.53 -25.54 14.15
C GLY A 107 -14.81 -24.59 13.18
N ALA A 108 -13.84 -23.81 13.66
CA ALA A 108 -13.06 -22.90 12.81
C ALA A 108 -12.06 -23.65 11.91
N ARG A 109 -11.58 -24.83 12.33
CA ARG A 109 -10.80 -25.74 11.48
C ARG A 109 -11.67 -26.39 10.42
N LEU A 110 -12.88 -26.83 10.78
CA LEU A 110 -13.86 -27.34 9.80
C LEU A 110 -14.22 -26.27 8.75
N ALA A 111 -14.42 -25.02 9.16
CA ALA A 111 -14.66 -23.92 8.22
C ALA A 111 -13.45 -23.68 7.28
N LEU A 112 -12.22 -23.81 7.79
CA LEU A 112 -11.01 -23.73 6.97
C LEU A 112 -10.92 -24.89 5.98
N LEU A 113 -11.27 -26.11 6.41
CA LEU A 113 -11.35 -27.29 5.57
C LEU A 113 -12.46 -27.16 4.51
N ALA A 114 -13.62 -26.61 4.87
CA ALA A 114 -14.71 -26.35 3.92
C ALA A 114 -14.29 -25.31 2.87
N TRP A 115 -13.49 -24.31 3.25
CA TRP A 115 -12.90 -23.38 2.29
C TRP A 115 -12.00 -24.09 1.26
N TYR A 116 -11.46 -25.28 1.56
CA TYR A 116 -10.72 -26.07 0.58
C TYR A 116 -11.58 -26.54 -0.60
N LEU A 117 -12.89 -26.70 -0.41
CA LEU A 117 -13.81 -27.02 -1.50
C LEU A 117 -14.09 -25.79 -2.37
N ALA A 118 -14.06 -24.60 -1.78
CA ALA A 118 -14.26 -23.33 -2.50
C ALA A 118 -12.99 -22.83 -3.20
N TRP A 119 -11.80 -23.34 -2.84
CA TRP A 119 -10.54 -22.87 -3.41
C TRP A 119 -10.35 -23.19 -4.90
N PRO A 120 -10.61 -24.42 -5.41
CA PRO A 120 -10.45 -24.73 -6.83
C PRO A 120 -11.21 -23.80 -7.78
N PRO A 121 -12.52 -23.49 -7.58
CA PRO A 121 -13.22 -22.57 -8.47
C PRO A 121 -12.69 -21.14 -8.39
N VAL A 122 -12.31 -20.66 -7.19
CA VAL A 122 -11.70 -19.32 -7.03
C VAL A 122 -10.33 -19.25 -7.70
N PHE A 123 -9.52 -20.29 -7.55
CA PHE A 123 -8.22 -20.42 -8.20
C PHE A 123 -8.38 -20.46 -9.73
N ALA A 124 -9.28 -21.30 -10.25
CA ALA A 124 -9.53 -21.40 -11.68
C ALA A 124 -9.98 -20.05 -12.26
N PHE A 125 -10.94 -19.39 -11.61
CA PHE A 125 -11.41 -18.06 -12.03
C PHE A 125 -10.26 -17.04 -12.06
N THR A 126 -9.51 -16.90 -10.98
CA THR A 126 -8.40 -15.94 -10.90
C THR A 126 -7.27 -16.27 -11.87
N SER A 127 -6.91 -17.55 -12.03
CA SER A 127 -5.91 -17.99 -13.00
C SER A 127 -6.33 -17.68 -14.44
N ILE A 128 -7.57 -18.00 -14.82
CA ILE A 128 -8.10 -17.67 -16.15
C ILE A 128 -8.06 -16.16 -16.37
N TRP A 129 -8.56 -15.40 -15.40
CA TRP A 129 -8.65 -13.95 -15.51
C TRP A 129 -7.27 -13.29 -15.69
N PHE A 130 -6.29 -13.58 -14.83
CA PHE A 130 -4.96 -12.99 -14.96
C PHE A 130 -4.21 -13.50 -16.21
N THR A 131 -4.52 -14.71 -16.67
CA THR A 131 -3.98 -15.25 -17.93
C THR A 131 -4.61 -14.59 -19.17
N ILE A 132 -5.88 -14.22 -19.13
CA ILE A 132 -6.52 -13.40 -20.17
C ILE A 132 -5.83 -12.03 -20.26
N LEU A 133 -5.56 -11.41 -19.11
CA LEU A 133 -4.90 -10.10 -19.05
C LEU A 133 -3.45 -10.14 -19.55
N ASN A 134 -2.66 -11.11 -19.11
CA ASN A 134 -1.20 -11.08 -19.28
C ASN A 134 -0.67 -12.10 -20.29
N GLY A 135 -1.35 -13.22 -20.47
CA GLY A 135 -0.74 -14.45 -20.98
C GLY A 135 -0.20 -14.33 -22.39
N ARG A 136 -0.91 -13.63 -23.29
CA ARG A 136 -0.45 -13.40 -24.67
C ARG A 136 0.80 -12.54 -24.72
N ALA A 137 0.87 -11.51 -23.89
CA ALA A 137 2.04 -10.62 -23.83
C ALA A 137 3.26 -11.38 -23.29
N ILE A 138 3.09 -12.19 -22.24
CA ILE A 138 4.15 -13.04 -21.68
C ILE A 138 4.58 -14.11 -22.67
N ALA A 139 3.65 -14.73 -23.40
CA ALA A 139 3.97 -15.71 -24.43
C ALA A 139 4.87 -15.12 -25.53
N ARG A 140 4.58 -13.89 -25.97
CA ARG A 140 5.43 -13.18 -26.95
C ARG A 140 6.81 -12.83 -26.40
N ARG A 141 6.90 -12.47 -25.11
CA ARG A 141 8.17 -12.07 -24.46
C ARG A 141 9.08 -13.25 -24.13
N THR A 142 8.51 -14.40 -23.77
CA THR A 142 9.25 -15.53 -23.18
C THR A 142 9.23 -16.80 -24.03
N GLY A 143 8.36 -16.87 -25.04
CA GLY A 143 8.08 -18.10 -25.79
C GLY A 143 7.23 -19.14 -25.03
N LYS A 144 6.86 -18.90 -23.76
CA LYS A 144 6.04 -19.85 -22.98
C LYS A 144 4.59 -19.86 -23.46
N SER A 145 4.09 -21.04 -23.83
CA SER A 145 2.68 -21.22 -24.17
C SER A 145 1.76 -20.84 -23.01
N ILE A 146 0.52 -20.45 -23.35
CA ILE A 146 -0.51 -20.14 -22.35
C ILE A 146 -0.75 -21.32 -21.41
N ALA A 147 -0.76 -22.54 -21.94
CA ALA A 147 -0.91 -23.76 -21.16
C ALA A 147 0.24 -23.94 -20.14
N ARG A 148 1.49 -23.67 -20.54
CA ARG A 148 2.64 -23.69 -19.63
C ARG A 148 2.48 -22.65 -18.52
N GLN A 149 2.02 -21.44 -18.84
CA GLN A 149 1.80 -20.39 -17.83
C GLN A 149 0.72 -20.77 -16.80
N VAL A 150 -0.38 -21.41 -17.23
CA VAL A 150 -1.43 -21.92 -16.31
C VAL A 150 -0.89 -23.06 -15.46
N MET A 151 -0.10 -23.97 -16.04
CA MET A 151 0.53 -25.06 -15.29
C MET A 151 1.52 -24.54 -14.23
N GLU A 152 2.34 -23.55 -14.59
CA GLU A 152 3.27 -22.91 -13.65
C GLU A 152 2.52 -22.19 -12.52
N GLN A 153 1.43 -21.49 -12.81
CA GLN A 153 0.54 -20.91 -11.80
C GLN A 153 0.01 -21.96 -10.81
N LEU A 154 -0.47 -23.10 -11.31
CA LEU A 154 -0.93 -24.20 -10.46
C LEU A 154 0.21 -24.76 -9.61
N ASN A 155 1.38 -24.97 -10.20
CA ASN A 155 2.56 -25.48 -9.51
C ASN A 155 3.02 -24.55 -8.37
N VAL A 156 3.13 -23.24 -8.61
CA VAL A 156 3.54 -22.30 -7.54
C VAL A 156 2.48 -22.12 -6.46
N ALA A 157 1.20 -22.17 -6.83
CA ALA A 157 0.11 -22.13 -5.86
C ALA A 157 0.09 -23.37 -4.97
N TRP A 158 0.32 -24.54 -5.56
CA TRP A 158 0.39 -25.81 -4.85
C TRP A 158 1.61 -25.89 -3.93
N ARG A 159 2.81 -25.58 -4.43
CA ARG A 159 4.07 -25.76 -3.70
C ARG A 159 4.35 -24.65 -2.71
N PHE A 160 4.07 -23.40 -3.07
CA PHE A 160 4.53 -22.21 -2.35
C PHE A 160 3.38 -21.35 -1.83
N GLY A 161 2.13 -21.70 -2.13
CA GLY A 161 0.99 -20.87 -1.71
C GLY A 161 0.87 -19.56 -2.48
N CYS A 162 1.60 -19.40 -3.60
CA CYS A 162 1.53 -18.21 -4.44
C CYS A 162 0.20 -18.17 -5.21
N LEU A 163 -0.62 -17.14 -4.96
CA LEU A 163 -1.88 -16.95 -5.69
C LEU A 163 -1.62 -16.58 -7.16
N PRO A 164 -2.55 -16.84 -8.10
CA PRO A 164 -2.39 -16.50 -9.52
C PRO A 164 -1.94 -15.06 -9.85
N PRO A 165 -2.41 -14.01 -9.16
CA PRO A 165 -1.91 -12.65 -9.40
C PRO A 165 -0.39 -12.53 -9.12
N SER A 166 0.12 -13.26 -8.11
CA SER A 166 1.53 -13.24 -7.72
C SER A 166 2.45 -13.82 -8.79
N TYR A 167 1.96 -14.74 -9.63
CA TYR A 167 2.75 -15.31 -10.73
C TYR A 167 3.17 -14.23 -11.74
N TYR A 168 2.25 -13.34 -12.11
CA TYR A 168 2.55 -12.21 -13.01
C TYR A 168 3.24 -11.06 -12.28
N MET A 169 2.77 -10.72 -11.07
CA MET A 169 3.33 -9.64 -10.25
C MET A 169 4.81 -9.86 -9.90
N PHE A 170 5.23 -11.09 -9.59
CA PHE A 170 6.63 -11.39 -9.30
C PHE A 170 7.40 -11.92 -10.50
N GLU A 171 6.79 -11.89 -11.70
CA GLU A 171 7.40 -12.37 -12.93
C GLU A 171 7.89 -13.84 -12.80
N LEU A 172 7.13 -14.70 -12.12
CA LEU A 172 7.49 -16.11 -11.88
C LEU A 172 7.44 -16.98 -13.15
N PHE A 173 7.12 -16.37 -14.30
CA PHE A 173 7.38 -16.96 -15.61
C PHE A 173 8.88 -16.92 -15.98
N ASP A 174 9.70 -16.15 -15.28
CA ASP A 174 11.16 -16.24 -15.36
C ASP A 174 11.66 -17.43 -14.52
N GLU A 175 12.56 -18.24 -15.08
CA GLU A 175 12.99 -19.49 -14.42
C GLU A 175 13.82 -19.27 -13.17
N GLN A 176 14.64 -18.21 -13.12
CA GLN A 176 15.44 -17.87 -11.94
C GLN A 176 14.53 -17.39 -10.80
N LYS A 177 13.51 -16.58 -11.12
CA LYS A 177 12.52 -16.13 -10.15
C LYS A 177 11.61 -17.26 -9.68
N LEU A 178 11.21 -18.15 -10.59
CA LEU A 178 10.41 -19.34 -10.28
C LEU A 178 11.13 -20.26 -9.29
N ALA A 179 12.45 -20.45 -9.44
CA ALA A 179 13.25 -21.25 -8.52
C ALA A 179 13.22 -20.70 -7.08
N ARG A 180 13.06 -19.38 -6.93
CA ARG A 180 12.99 -18.67 -5.65
C ARG A 180 11.55 -18.33 -5.22
N ALA A 181 10.53 -18.90 -5.87
CA ALA A 181 9.12 -18.56 -5.61
C ALA A 181 8.71 -18.78 -4.13
N GLY A 182 9.26 -19.81 -3.49
CA GLY A 182 9.03 -20.10 -2.06
C GLY A 182 9.78 -19.19 -1.08
N GLU A 183 10.48 -18.17 -1.57
CA GLU A 183 11.14 -17.16 -0.74
C GLU A 183 10.32 -15.86 -0.63
N TYR A 184 9.31 -15.67 -1.49
CA TYR A 184 8.45 -14.49 -1.48
C TYR A 184 7.49 -14.55 -0.29
N LEU A 185 7.46 -13.50 0.53
CA LEU A 185 6.50 -13.40 1.61
C LEU A 185 5.21 -12.74 1.09
N HIS A 186 4.05 -13.29 1.46
CA HIS A 186 2.78 -12.80 0.93
C HIS A 186 2.01 -11.94 1.93
N ARG A 187 1.25 -10.96 1.41
CA ARG A 187 0.34 -10.10 2.21
C ARG A 187 -0.55 -10.90 3.16
N PHE A 188 -1.07 -12.04 2.71
CA PHE A 188 -1.99 -12.86 3.50
C PHE A 188 -1.30 -13.53 4.70
N GLU A 189 0.01 -13.74 4.67
CA GLU A 189 0.76 -14.30 5.81
C GLU A 189 1.16 -13.20 6.77
N LEU A 190 1.68 -12.10 6.21
CA LEU A 190 2.20 -10.97 6.96
C LEU A 190 1.09 -10.23 7.72
N LYS A 191 0.16 -9.61 6.98
CA LYS A 191 -0.98 -8.91 7.59
C LYS A 191 -1.98 -9.88 8.20
N GLY A 192 -2.01 -11.12 7.70
CA GLY A 192 -2.92 -12.13 8.19
C GLY A 192 -2.52 -12.74 9.54
N GLY A 193 -1.22 -12.82 9.88
CA GLY A 193 -0.80 -13.41 11.15
C GLY A 193 0.57 -12.95 11.65
N ILE A 194 1.62 -12.97 10.83
CA ILE A 194 3.02 -12.76 11.28
C ILE A 194 3.19 -11.43 12.04
N TYR A 195 2.60 -10.33 11.56
CA TYR A 195 2.67 -9.04 12.25
C TYR A 195 1.99 -9.01 13.62
N ARG A 196 1.08 -9.94 13.92
CA ARG A 196 0.50 -10.09 15.26
C ARG A 196 1.31 -11.04 16.12
N LEU A 197 1.89 -12.08 15.54
CA LEU A 197 2.79 -13.00 16.26
C LEU A 197 4.01 -12.25 16.79
N MET A 198 4.54 -11.28 16.05
CA MET A 198 5.64 -10.42 16.54
C MET A 198 5.21 -9.37 17.58
N LYS A 199 3.92 -9.25 17.92
CA LYS A 199 3.45 -8.32 18.96
C LYS A 199 3.36 -9.03 20.29
N SER A 200 4.42 -8.93 21.08
CA SER A 200 4.42 -9.39 22.48
C SER A 200 3.60 -8.47 23.40
N GLN A 201 3.42 -7.20 23.02
CA GLN A 201 2.71 -6.19 23.82
C GLN A 201 1.71 -5.37 22.97
N ALA A 202 0.73 -4.79 23.65
CA ALA A 202 -0.20 -3.84 23.03
C ALA A 202 0.56 -2.57 22.62
N VAL A 203 0.82 -2.41 21.33
CA VAL A 203 1.44 -1.21 20.77
C VAL A 203 0.38 -0.18 20.38
N PRO A 204 0.56 1.12 20.70
CA PRO A 204 -0.33 2.18 20.25
C PRO A 204 -0.54 2.16 18.74
N ASN A 205 -1.73 2.57 18.30
CA ASN A 205 -2.05 2.59 16.88
C ASN A 205 -1.36 3.77 16.17
N ILE A 206 -0.23 3.48 15.51
CA ILE A 206 0.52 4.45 14.70
C ILE A 206 -0.29 5.02 13.52
N ALA A 207 -1.39 4.37 13.11
CA ALA A 207 -2.22 4.86 12.01
C ALA A 207 -3.08 6.08 12.39
N ASN A 208 -3.16 6.45 13.68
CA ASN A 208 -3.81 7.69 14.07
C ASN A 208 -2.89 8.87 13.72
N LYS A 209 -3.20 9.58 12.63
CA LYS A 209 -2.40 10.68 12.08
C LYS A 209 -2.12 11.80 13.09
N ASN A 210 -3.08 12.14 13.93
CA ASN A 210 -2.91 13.20 14.94
C ASN A 210 -1.94 12.77 16.05
N GLU A 211 -2.15 11.59 16.64
CA GLU A 211 -1.27 11.07 17.69
C GLU A 211 0.15 10.83 17.17
N PHE A 212 0.24 10.34 15.93
CA PHE A 212 1.49 10.19 15.21
C PHE A 212 2.28 11.51 15.12
N ILE A 213 1.65 12.58 14.61
CA ILE A 213 2.32 13.87 14.44
C ILE A 213 2.69 14.50 15.78
N LYS A 214 1.77 14.49 16.76
CA LYS A 214 2.05 14.99 18.13
C LYS A 214 3.28 14.32 18.74
N LYS A 215 3.34 13.00 18.66
CA LYS A 215 4.46 12.23 19.19
C LYS A 215 5.77 12.53 18.46
N CYS A 216 5.72 12.67 17.13
CA CYS A 216 6.89 13.04 16.35
C CYS A 216 7.43 14.42 16.73
N ARG A 217 6.56 15.44 16.81
CA ARG A 217 6.93 16.80 17.23
C ARG A 217 7.54 16.83 18.63
N ALA A 218 6.94 16.12 19.59
CA ALA A 218 7.44 16.02 20.95
C ALA A 218 8.85 15.40 21.05
N ASN A 219 9.29 14.66 20.03
CA ASN A 219 10.61 14.05 19.94
C ASN A 219 11.52 14.76 18.92
N GLY A 220 11.19 15.99 18.49
CA GLY A 220 12.01 16.77 17.56
C GLY A 220 12.12 16.19 16.16
N LEU A 221 11.17 15.33 15.75
CA LEU A 221 11.14 14.75 14.40
C LEU A 221 10.43 15.70 13.43
N GLN A 222 11.01 15.84 12.24
CA GLN A 222 10.45 16.65 11.16
C GLN A 222 9.19 16.00 10.59
N VAL A 223 8.08 16.73 10.62
CA VAL A 223 6.74 16.34 10.16
C VAL A 223 6.06 17.54 9.52
N PRO A 224 5.04 17.36 8.67
CA PRO A 224 4.34 18.49 8.05
C PRO A 224 3.77 19.46 9.09
N ASP A 225 3.78 20.74 8.76
CA ASP A 225 3.13 21.76 9.58
C ASP A 225 1.62 21.61 9.52
N ILE A 226 1.04 21.18 10.65
CA ILE A 226 -0.40 21.20 10.89
C ILE A 226 -0.82 22.60 11.27
N HIS A 227 -1.75 23.14 10.49
CA HIS A 227 -2.42 24.41 10.78
C HIS A 227 -3.71 24.19 11.55
N LEU A 228 -4.44 23.11 11.22
CA LEU A 228 -5.73 22.85 11.81
C LEU A 228 -6.11 21.38 11.83
N ILE A 229 -6.89 20.98 12.84
CA ILE A 229 -7.59 19.71 12.91
C ILE A 229 -9.08 20.00 13.15
N GLN A 230 -9.92 19.72 12.15
CA GLN A 230 -11.37 19.82 12.27
C GLN A 230 -11.94 18.49 12.77
N ARG A 231 -12.73 18.54 13.85
CA ARG A 231 -13.45 17.39 14.41
C ARG A 231 -14.94 17.70 14.48
N SER A 232 -15.76 16.69 14.22
CA SER A 232 -17.22 16.83 14.34
C SER A 232 -17.59 17.27 15.76
N GLY A 233 -18.34 18.38 15.87
CA GLY A 233 -18.85 18.89 17.15
C GLY A 233 -17.90 19.72 18.00
N ASN A 234 -16.65 19.98 17.59
CA ASN A 234 -15.75 20.90 18.29
C ASN A 234 -15.73 22.28 17.62
N PRO A 235 -15.81 23.38 18.39
CA PRO A 235 -15.65 24.72 17.83
C PRO A 235 -14.23 24.90 17.28
N PHE A 236 -14.17 25.55 16.12
CA PHE A 236 -12.95 25.87 15.40
C PHE A 236 -12.12 26.89 16.20
N GLU A 237 -10.81 26.68 16.37
CA GLU A 237 -9.93 27.74 16.89
C GLU A 237 -9.77 28.83 15.82
N ASP A 238 -10.14 30.06 16.15
CA ASP A 238 -10.48 31.17 15.24
C ASP A 238 -9.28 31.81 14.47
N SER A 239 -8.21 31.05 14.24
CA SER A 239 -6.98 31.54 13.60
C SER A 239 -7.06 31.64 12.06
N GLY A 240 -8.15 31.18 11.45
CA GLY A 240 -8.34 31.18 9.99
C GLY A 240 -7.44 30.18 9.26
N LEU A 241 -7.50 30.18 7.92
CA LEU A 241 -6.54 29.43 7.09
C LEU A 241 -5.30 30.30 6.81
N PRO A 242 -4.09 29.72 6.80
CA PRO A 242 -2.87 30.48 6.53
C PRO A 242 -2.69 30.77 5.03
N PRO A 243 -2.10 31.91 4.64
CA PRO A 243 -1.88 32.29 3.25
C PRO A 243 -0.73 31.50 2.59
N CYS A 244 -0.86 30.18 2.54
CA CYS A 244 0.11 29.26 1.93
C CYS A 244 -0.62 28.08 1.27
N ASP A 245 0.05 27.35 0.37
CA ASP A 245 -0.51 26.13 -0.21
C ASP A 245 -0.91 25.12 0.88
N LEU A 246 -2.10 24.55 0.76
CA LEU A 246 -2.66 23.61 1.72
C LEU A 246 -2.78 22.22 1.13
N PHE A 247 -2.60 21.23 2.00
CA PHE A 247 -2.97 19.85 1.75
C PHE A 247 -3.93 19.40 2.85
N ILE A 248 -5.12 18.96 2.46
CA ILE A 248 -6.19 18.54 3.37
C ILE A 248 -6.33 17.04 3.25
N LYS A 249 -6.39 16.34 4.38
CA LYS A 249 -6.61 14.88 4.42
C LYS A 249 -7.57 14.52 5.53
N THR A 250 -8.32 13.44 5.33
CA THR A 250 -9.16 12.86 6.38
C THR A 250 -8.29 12.33 7.53
N LEU A 251 -8.73 12.54 8.77
CA LEU A 251 -8.08 12.00 9.97
C LEU A 251 -8.12 10.47 9.97
N ARG A 252 -9.23 9.89 9.48
CA ARG A 252 -9.44 8.45 9.33
C ARG A 252 -9.53 8.11 7.86
N GLY A 253 -8.74 7.14 7.42
CA GLY A 253 -8.74 6.69 6.03
C GLY A 253 -7.35 6.24 5.58
N ASN A 254 -7.32 5.36 4.59
CA ASN A 254 -6.11 4.77 4.06
C ASN A 254 -5.86 5.20 2.61
N GLY A 255 -4.59 5.23 2.22
CA GLY A 255 -4.18 5.25 0.82
C GLY A 255 -4.39 6.57 0.06
N GLY A 256 -4.63 7.69 0.75
CA GLY A 256 -4.80 9.01 0.13
C GLY A 256 -6.24 9.39 -0.22
N THR A 257 -7.17 8.47 0.05
CA THR A 257 -8.61 8.64 -0.18
C THR A 257 -9.15 9.90 0.51
N GLY A 258 -9.71 10.83 -0.28
CA GLY A 258 -10.24 12.11 0.23
C GLY A 258 -9.19 13.18 0.50
N ALA A 259 -7.98 13.03 -0.06
CA ALA A 259 -6.98 14.09 -0.03
C ALA A 259 -7.34 15.22 -1.02
N GLU A 260 -7.04 16.45 -0.63
CA GLU A 260 -7.17 17.65 -1.46
C GLU A 260 -5.90 18.47 -1.38
N ALA A 261 -5.59 19.19 -2.45
CA ALA A 261 -4.49 20.12 -2.49
C ALA A 261 -4.96 21.44 -3.08
N TRP A 262 -4.64 22.53 -2.40
CA TRP A 262 -5.14 23.87 -2.67
C TRP A 262 -3.95 24.82 -2.79
N LEU A 263 -3.82 25.51 -3.92
CA LEU A 263 -2.80 26.53 -4.15
C LEU A 263 -3.30 27.89 -3.65
N TYR A 264 -2.52 28.59 -2.83
CA TYR A 264 -2.90 29.94 -2.40
C TYR A 264 -2.57 30.96 -3.50
N THR A 265 -3.50 31.88 -3.77
CA THR A 265 -3.29 32.97 -4.73
C THR A 265 -3.26 34.34 -4.03
N PRO A 266 -2.50 35.33 -4.55
CA PRO A 266 -2.28 36.62 -3.88
C PRO A 266 -3.53 37.46 -3.57
N ASP A 267 -4.66 37.17 -4.22
CA ASP A 267 -5.95 37.82 -4.02
C ASP A 267 -6.82 37.14 -2.95
N ASP A 268 -6.20 36.45 -2.00
CA ASP A 268 -6.83 35.76 -0.87
C ASP A 268 -7.80 34.62 -1.24
N HIS A 269 -7.47 33.90 -2.31
CA HIS A 269 -8.20 32.73 -2.77
C HIS A 269 -7.33 31.48 -2.72
N TYR A 270 -7.99 30.32 -2.78
CA TYR A 270 -7.37 29.05 -3.06
C TYR A 270 -7.86 28.49 -4.39
N GLN A 271 -6.96 27.85 -5.13
CA GLN A 271 -7.27 27.08 -6.31
C GLN A 271 -7.06 25.58 -6.06
N SER A 272 -8.09 24.78 -6.24
CA SER A 272 -8.04 23.32 -6.13
C SER A 272 -7.18 22.73 -7.25
N LEU A 273 -6.22 21.86 -6.91
CA LEU A 273 -5.44 21.10 -7.88
C LEU A 273 -6.21 19.95 -8.53
N LEU A 274 -7.37 19.58 -7.99
CA LEU A 274 -8.16 18.46 -8.48
C LEU A 274 -9.02 18.85 -9.69
N ASP A 275 -9.74 19.97 -9.59
CA ASP A 275 -10.75 20.43 -10.55
C ASP A 275 -10.55 21.88 -11.00
N GLY A 276 -9.57 22.59 -10.44
CA GLY A 276 -9.29 23.98 -10.75
C GLY A 276 -10.26 24.96 -10.09
N GLU A 277 -11.16 24.51 -9.21
CA GLU A 277 -12.11 25.36 -8.50
C GLU A 277 -11.36 26.45 -7.74
N ARG A 278 -11.87 27.69 -7.82
CA ARG A 278 -11.34 28.83 -7.09
C ARG A 278 -12.33 29.28 -6.04
N VAL A 279 -11.86 29.43 -4.80
CA VAL A 279 -12.69 29.72 -3.64
C VAL A 279 -11.99 30.74 -2.73
N GLY A 280 -12.74 31.67 -2.15
CA GLY A 280 -12.20 32.61 -1.18
C GLY A 280 -11.68 31.88 0.07
N ARG A 281 -10.68 32.44 0.74
CA ARG A 281 -10.11 31.82 1.95
C ARG A 281 -11.14 31.57 3.05
N SER A 282 -12.03 32.54 3.29
CA SER A 282 -13.13 32.41 4.27
C SER A 282 -14.18 31.39 3.83
N ASP A 283 -14.50 31.32 2.54
CA ASP A 283 -15.47 30.36 2.02
C ASP A 283 -14.96 28.91 2.13
N LEU A 284 -13.66 28.69 1.84
CA LEU A 284 -13.04 27.37 2.01
C LEU A 284 -13.06 26.96 3.48
N LEU A 285 -12.76 27.91 4.37
CA LEU A 285 -12.82 27.70 5.81
C LEU A 285 -14.23 27.28 6.26
N GLU A 286 -15.27 27.99 5.83
CA GLU A 286 -16.67 27.62 6.12
C GLU A 286 -17.03 26.25 5.56
N ARG A 287 -16.62 25.95 4.32
CA ARG A 287 -16.83 24.62 3.71
C ARG A 287 -16.20 23.51 4.54
N ILE A 288 -14.99 23.73 5.08
CA ILE A 288 -14.31 22.75 5.94
C ILE A 288 -15.02 22.59 7.28
N LYS A 289 -15.46 23.70 7.90
CA LYS A 289 -16.23 23.69 9.16
C LYS A 289 -17.52 22.87 9.03
N ASN A 290 -18.17 22.95 7.87
CA ASN A 290 -19.44 22.28 7.58
C ASN A 290 -19.28 20.83 7.09
N ARG A 291 -18.07 20.25 7.09
CA ARG A 291 -17.88 18.84 6.74
C ARG A 291 -18.26 17.92 7.89
N ASP A 292 -18.94 16.83 7.56
CA ASP A 292 -19.20 15.73 8.51
C ASP A 292 -17.92 14.95 8.86
N GLU A 293 -16.95 14.93 7.94
CA GLU A 293 -15.69 14.19 8.09
C GLU A 293 -14.67 14.94 8.95
N GLU A 294 -13.98 14.21 9.84
CA GLU A 294 -12.83 14.75 10.58
C GLU A 294 -11.63 14.91 9.64
N VAL A 295 -11.08 16.12 9.52
CA VAL A 295 -9.96 16.43 8.60
C VAL A 295 -8.79 17.10 9.32
N ILE A 296 -7.61 17.02 8.71
CA ILE A 296 -6.40 17.73 9.11
C ILE A 296 -5.90 18.55 7.93
N ILE A 297 -5.59 19.82 8.20
CA ILE A 297 -5.07 20.80 7.26
C ILE A 297 -3.59 21.00 7.58
N GLN A 298 -2.75 20.82 6.56
CA GLN A 298 -1.32 20.97 6.66
C GLN A 298 -0.78 21.81 5.51
N THR A 299 0.43 22.36 5.67
CA THR A 299 1.17 22.94 4.55
C THR A 299 1.35 21.88 3.46
N ARG A 300 1.14 22.27 2.20
CA ARG A 300 1.48 21.42 1.06
C ARG A 300 2.99 21.38 0.90
N LEU A 301 3.57 20.20 1.09
CA LEU A 301 4.99 20.00 0.87
C LEU A 301 5.29 19.85 -0.62
N LEU A 302 6.50 20.27 -1.00
CA LEU A 302 7.03 20.14 -2.36
C LEU A 302 8.21 19.18 -2.36
N ASN A 303 8.36 18.44 -3.45
CA ASN A 303 9.57 17.65 -3.69
C ASN A 303 10.80 18.57 -3.75
N HIS A 304 11.91 18.05 -3.23
CA HIS A 304 13.25 18.61 -3.48
C HIS A 304 13.44 18.89 -4.97
N GLU A 305 14.13 19.98 -5.32
CA GLU A 305 14.30 20.43 -6.70
C GLU A 305 14.78 19.33 -7.66
N SER A 306 15.73 18.50 -7.22
CA SER A 306 16.27 17.38 -8.00
C SER A 306 15.33 16.18 -8.19
N LEU A 307 14.16 16.19 -7.55
CA LEU A 307 13.13 15.16 -7.63
C LEU A 307 11.83 15.67 -8.25
N ARG A 308 11.71 16.98 -8.53
CA ARG A 308 10.47 17.57 -9.07
C ARG A 308 10.10 17.01 -10.43
N ASP A 309 11.09 16.66 -11.24
CA ASP A 309 10.94 16.04 -12.55
C ASP A 309 10.60 14.54 -12.47
N LEU A 310 10.67 13.92 -11.29
CA LEU A 310 10.19 12.55 -11.02
C LEU A 310 8.77 12.52 -10.44
N SER A 311 7.97 13.53 -10.75
CA SER A 311 6.58 13.63 -10.31
C SER A 311 5.74 14.38 -11.34
N ASN A 312 4.45 14.06 -11.39
CA ASN A 312 3.44 14.79 -12.16
C ASN A 312 2.79 15.95 -11.39
N GLY A 313 3.38 16.34 -10.25
CA GLY A 313 2.91 17.40 -9.35
C GLY A 313 2.59 16.91 -7.93
N ALA A 314 2.40 15.61 -7.74
CA ALA A 314 2.20 15.00 -6.43
C ALA A 314 3.49 14.99 -5.60
N LEU A 315 3.35 14.93 -4.27
CA LEU A 315 4.49 14.68 -3.39
C LEU A 315 4.93 13.21 -3.52
N SER A 316 6.19 12.98 -3.88
CA SER A 316 6.81 11.66 -3.91
C SER A 316 7.36 11.32 -2.53
N THR A 317 7.12 10.09 -2.08
CA THR A 317 7.59 9.60 -0.78
C THR A 317 8.48 8.37 -0.95
N VAL A 318 9.52 8.30 -0.12
CA VAL A 318 10.30 7.08 0.04
C VAL A 318 9.63 6.23 1.11
N ARG A 319 9.20 5.02 0.73
CA ARG A 319 8.78 3.98 1.68
C ARG A 319 10.02 3.32 2.24
N ILE A 320 10.32 3.49 3.53
CA ILE A 320 11.43 2.80 4.23
C ILE A 320 10.89 1.78 5.23
N LEU A 321 11.35 0.54 5.15
CA LEU A 321 11.03 -0.51 6.12
C LEU A 321 12.11 -0.55 7.21
N THR A 322 11.74 -0.25 8.45
CA THR A 322 12.63 -0.38 9.61
C THR A 322 12.16 -1.50 10.53
N LEU A 323 13.12 -2.25 11.08
CA LEU A 323 12.90 -3.35 12.01
C LEU A 323 13.76 -3.17 13.26
N LEU A 324 13.23 -3.59 14.42
CA LEU A 324 14.03 -3.79 15.63
C LEU A 324 14.98 -4.97 15.36
N ASP A 325 16.28 -4.76 15.54
CA ASP A 325 17.28 -5.80 15.35
C ASP A 325 17.49 -6.66 16.61
N GLU A 326 18.35 -7.67 16.51
CA GLU A 326 18.74 -8.56 17.59
C GLU A 326 19.50 -7.87 18.74
N THR A 327 20.08 -6.69 18.50
CA THR A 327 20.82 -5.90 19.50
C THR A 327 19.93 -4.90 20.24
N GLY A 328 18.69 -4.73 19.79
CA GLY A 328 17.74 -3.76 20.34
C GLY A 328 17.80 -2.38 19.67
N THR A 329 18.48 -2.25 18.51
CA THR A 329 18.48 -1.02 17.70
C THR A 329 17.55 -1.11 16.50
N TYR A 330 17.37 -0.03 15.75
CA TYR A 330 16.41 0.04 14.65
C TYR A 330 17.12 0.13 13.31
N GLU A 331 16.94 -0.90 12.49
CA GLU A 331 17.64 -1.09 11.22
C GLU A 331 16.70 -0.86 10.03
N ALA A 332 17.11 -0.02 9.07
CA ALA A 332 16.40 0.14 7.80
C ALA A 332 16.86 -0.95 6.81
N THR A 333 15.94 -1.77 6.31
CA THR A 333 16.28 -2.95 5.49
C THR A 333 16.00 -2.77 4.00
N HIS A 334 14.92 -2.06 3.65
CA HIS A 334 14.51 -1.84 2.27
C HIS A 334 13.91 -0.45 2.12
N ALA A 335 14.04 0.11 0.93
CA ALA A 335 13.42 1.36 0.59
C ALA A 335 12.96 1.40 -0.87
N GLY A 336 11.89 2.17 -1.13
CA GLY A 336 11.41 2.40 -2.48
C GLY A 336 10.84 3.81 -2.65
N LEU A 337 11.31 4.54 -3.66
CA LEU A 337 10.72 5.83 -4.03
C LEU A 337 9.42 5.57 -4.79
N ARG A 338 8.32 6.10 -4.26
CA ARG A 338 7.01 6.09 -4.90
C ARG A 338 6.79 7.38 -5.68
N MET A 339 6.23 7.27 -6.87
CA MET A 339 5.99 8.37 -7.78
C MET A 339 4.58 8.26 -8.36
N ALA A 340 3.85 9.38 -8.36
CA ALA A 340 2.56 9.44 -9.02
C ALA A 340 2.74 9.58 -10.54
N VAL A 341 1.86 8.93 -11.30
CA VAL A 341 1.84 9.00 -12.77
C VAL A 341 0.40 9.18 -13.28
N GLY A 342 0.27 9.68 -14.50
CA GLY A 342 -1.01 9.91 -15.16
C GLY A 342 -1.83 11.04 -14.52
N ALA A 343 -3.15 10.86 -14.47
CA ALA A 343 -4.07 11.91 -14.04
C ALA A 343 -4.08 12.17 -12.53
N ASN A 344 -3.63 11.21 -11.72
CA ASN A 344 -3.58 11.37 -10.27
C ASN A 344 -2.37 12.25 -9.88
N ARG A 345 -2.65 13.49 -9.48
CA ARG A 345 -1.64 14.49 -9.05
C ARG A 345 -1.62 14.76 -7.55
N LEU A 346 -2.37 13.97 -6.76
CA LEU A 346 -2.53 14.22 -5.32
C LEU A 346 -1.65 13.30 -4.47
N VAL A 347 -1.55 12.02 -4.86
CA VAL A 347 -0.88 11.00 -4.05
C VAL A 347 -0.07 10.02 -4.91
N ASP A 348 1.08 9.61 -4.42
CA ASP A 348 2.03 8.70 -5.08
C ASP A 348 1.73 7.20 -4.88
N ASN A 349 0.55 6.87 -4.35
CA ASN A 349 0.21 5.50 -3.99
C ASN A 349 0.03 4.61 -5.22
N SER A 350 0.59 3.42 -5.16
CA SER A 350 0.44 2.38 -6.19
C SER A 350 -1.01 1.92 -6.34
N HIS A 351 -1.77 1.89 -5.24
CA HIS A 351 -3.22 1.67 -5.30
C HIS A 351 -3.96 2.78 -6.06
N ALA A 352 -3.32 3.94 -6.24
CA ALA A 352 -3.79 5.07 -7.02
C ALA A 352 -3.10 5.18 -8.39
N GLY A 353 -2.50 4.08 -8.87
CA GLY A 353 -1.83 4.00 -10.17
C GLY A 353 -0.36 4.43 -10.18
N GLY A 354 0.23 4.79 -9.03
CA GLY A 354 1.64 5.17 -8.93
C GLY A 354 2.62 4.03 -9.23
N ILE A 355 3.87 4.41 -9.51
CA ILE A 355 5.01 3.51 -9.72
C ILE A 355 5.98 3.58 -8.54
N ILE A 356 6.82 2.56 -8.40
CA ILE A 356 7.85 2.47 -7.35
C ILE A 356 9.20 2.05 -7.94
N ALA A 357 10.27 2.73 -7.54
CA ALA A 357 11.66 2.35 -7.84
C ALA A 357 12.35 1.89 -6.55
N ALA A 358 13.05 0.75 -6.57
CA ALA A 358 13.86 0.33 -5.45
C ALA A 358 14.99 1.34 -5.20
N VAL A 359 15.31 1.58 -3.93
CA VAL A 359 16.44 2.41 -3.52
C VAL A 359 17.54 1.50 -3.01
N GLU A 360 18.74 1.60 -3.56
CA GLU A 360 19.91 0.92 -3.02
C GLU A 360 20.26 1.51 -1.64
N MET A 361 20.13 0.72 -0.58
CA MET A 361 20.22 1.21 0.80
C MET A 361 21.54 1.91 1.13
N LYS A 362 22.66 1.49 0.52
CA LYS A 362 23.98 2.07 0.79
C LYS A 362 24.19 3.43 0.13
N SER A 363 23.64 3.65 -1.06
CA SER A 363 23.98 4.80 -1.91
C SER A 363 22.83 5.78 -2.12
N GLY A 364 21.58 5.35 -1.91
CA GLY A 364 20.39 6.13 -2.28
C GLY A 364 20.09 6.09 -3.77
N ARG A 365 20.77 5.24 -4.55
CA ARG A 365 20.57 5.13 -5.99
C ARG A 365 19.29 4.37 -6.33
N LEU A 366 18.51 4.91 -7.26
CA LEU A 366 17.30 4.29 -7.77
C LEU A 366 17.61 3.24 -8.83
N GLY A 367 16.91 2.11 -8.74
CA GLY A 367 16.75 1.17 -9.86
C GLY A 367 15.64 1.60 -10.82
N PRO A 368 15.29 0.77 -11.81
CA PRO A 368 14.12 1.02 -12.65
C PRO A 368 12.84 0.96 -11.81
N ALA A 369 11.83 1.73 -12.22
CA ALA A 369 10.52 1.74 -11.59
C ALA A 369 9.58 0.68 -12.18
N THR A 370 8.56 0.32 -11.41
CA THR A 370 7.50 -0.60 -11.82
C THR A 370 6.19 -0.26 -11.12
N ASP A 371 5.07 -0.69 -11.69
CA ASP A 371 3.78 -0.70 -11.01
C ASP A 371 3.60 -2.00 -10.21
N ILE A 372 2.36 -2.38 -9.90
CA ILE A 372 2.06 -3.64 -9.21
C ILE A 372 2.22 -4.90 -10.08
N GLY A 373 2.42 -4.79 -11.39
CA GLY A 373 2.68 -5.94 -12.27
C GLY A 373 1.51 -6.84 -12.55
N LEU A 374 0.28 -6.32 -12.46
CA LEU A 374 -0.93 -7.06 -12.77
C LEU A 374 -1.33 -6.96 -14.25
N ARG A 375 -0.66 -6.09 -15.00
CA ARG A 375 -0.92 -5.78 -16.40
C ARG A 375 0.37 -5.81 -17.21
N PRO A 376 0.36 -6.29 -18.46
CA PRO A 376 1.58 -6.36 -19.26
C PRO A 376 2.02 -5.00 -19.84
N GLU A 377 1.14 -4.00 -19.89
CA GLU A 377 1.38 -2.69 -20.52
C GLU A 377 2.21 -1.75 -19.64
N VAL A 378 2.10 -1.87 -18.32
CA VAL A 378 2.82 -1.03 -17.36
C VAL A 378 4.03 -1.83 -16.84
N GLY A 379 5.00 -2.02 -17.73
CA GLY A 379 6.22 -2.77 -17.43
C GLY A 379 7.25 -1.99 -16.60
N TRP A 380 8.50 -2.46 -16.64
CA TRP A 380 9.66 -1.76 -16.09
C TRP A 380 9.93 -0.45 -16.83
N ARG A 381 10.23 0.61 -16.07
CA ARG A 381 10.47 1.97 -16.58
C ARG A 381 11.78 2.52 -16.05
N THR A 382 12.68 2.89 -16.95
CA THR A 382 13.92 3.58 -16.60
C THR A 382 13.73 5.10 -16.56
N HIS A 383 12.62 5.60 -17.11
CA HIS A 383 12.26 7.02 -17.17
C HIS A 383 10.82 7.22 -16.67
N HIS A 384 10.55 8.38 -16.09
CA HIS A 384 9.24 8.75 -15.56
C HIS A 384 8.23 8.92 -16.70
N PRO A 385 7.08 8.22 -16.68
CA PRO A 385 6.15 8.19 -17.81
C PRO A 385 5.63 9.55 -18.27
N ASP A 386 5.41 10.48 -17.34
CA ASP A 386 4.76 11.76 -17.66
C ASP A 386 5.77 12.86 -18.03
N THR A 387 6.99 12.79 -17.50
CA THR A 387 7.99 13.87 -17.61
C THR A 387 9.18 13.48 -18.47
N GLY A 388 9.37 12.19 -18.75
CA GLY A 388 10.52 11.66 -19.48
C GLY A 388 11.84 11.70 -18.70
N ALA A 389 11.85 12.14 -17.44
CA ALA A 389 13.06 12.22 -16.62
C ALA A 389 13.63 10.84 -16.27
N ALA A 390 14.95 10.71 -16.23
CA ALA A 390 15.62 9.45 -15.87
C ALA A 390 15.38 9.09 -14.40
N ILE A 391 14.81 7.91 -14.14
CA ILE A 391 14.63 7.33 -12.82
C ILE A 391 15.88 6.52 -12.46
N GLU A 392 16.21 5.55 -13.32
CA GLU A 392 17.28 4.60 -13.04
C GLU A 392 18.63 5.32 -12.94
N GLY A 393 19.40 4.98 -11.90
CA GLY A 393 20.70 5.57 -11.63
C GLY A 393 20.64 6.91 -10.89
N ARG A 394 19.48 7.54 -10.73
CA ARG A 394 19.35 8.78 -9.95
C ARG A 394 19.62 8.53 -8.47
N VAL A 395 20.37 9.42 -7.82
CA VAL A 395 20.66 9.36 -6.39
C VAL A 395 19.73 10.31 -5.64
N LEU A 396 19.09 9.80 -4.60
CA LEU A 396 18.20 10.62 -3.76
C LEU A 396 19.01 11.64 -2.93
N PRO A 397 18.62 12.92 -2.91
CA PRO A 397 19.22 13.91 -2.03
C PRO A 397 18.93 13.55 -0.56
N PHE A 398 19.83 13.95 0.35
CA PHE A 398 19.69 13.70 1.79
C PHE A 398 19.47 12.23 2.18
N TRP A 399 20.03 11.28 1.41
CA TRP A 399 19.76 9.86 1.62
C TRP A 399 20.18 9.36 3.02
N PRO A 400 21.42 9.60 3.50
CA PRO A 400 21.81 9.20 4.85
C PRO A 400 20.90 9.80 5.94
N GLU A 401 20.51 11.07 5.80
CA GLU A 401 19.62 11.78 6.72
C GLU A 401 18.21 11.19 6.71
N THR A 402 17.74 10.77 5.54
CA THR A 402 16.43 10.14 5.34
C THR A 402 16.37 8.78 6.05
N VAL A 403 17.41 7.95 5.90
CA VAL A 403 17.52 6.67 6.61
C VAL A 403 17.63 6.90 8.12
N ALA A 404 18.46 7.86 8.55
CA ALA A 404 18.62 8.19 9.95
C ALA A 404 17.31 8.70 10.58
N LEU A 405 16.53 9.51 9.85
CA LEU A 405 15.21 9.95 10.29
C LEU A 405 14.26 8.77 10.52
N ALA A 406 14.23 7.79 9.61
CA ALA A 406 13.39 6.59 9.76
C ALA A 406 13.75 5.78 11.02
N CYS A 407 15.05 5.55 11.26
CA CYS A 407 15.52 4.81 12.43
C CYS A 407 15.23 5.57 13.74
N ARG A 408 15.50 6.89 13.79
CA ARG A 408 15.15 7.73 14.95
C ARG A 408 13.65 7.77 15.20
N ALA A 409 12.85 7.85 14.14
CA ALA A 409 11.40 7.80 14.25
C ALA A 409 10.96 6.48 14.89
N HIS A 410 11.47 5.33 14.43
CA HIS A 410 11.16 4.02 14.99
C HIS A 410 11.46 3.93 16.49
N ALA A 411 12.59 4.46 16.94
CA ALA A 411 12.93 4.49 18.36
C ALA A 411 11.85 5.12 19.24
N THR A 412 11.17 6.16 18.75
CA THR A 412 10.08 6.79 19.51
C THR A 412 8.84 5.89 19.65
N PHE A 413 8.65 4.91 18.76
CA PHE A 413 7.50 3.99 18.73
C PHE A 413 7.82 2.59 19.29
N ALA A 414 8.84 2.45 20.14
CA ALA A 414 9.08 1.23 20.92
C ALA A 414 7.81 0.77 21.68
N PRO A 415 7.61 -0.56 21.91
CA PRO A 415 8.47 -1.70 21.53
C PRO A 415 8.10 -2.29 20.16
N ARG A 416 7.64 -1.47 19.21
CA ARG A 416 7.15 -1.95 17.92
C ARG A 416 8.28 -2.58 17.09
N VAL A 417 8.04 -3.77 16.55
CA VAL A 417 9.07 -4.54 15.82
C VAL A 417 9.34 -4.00 14.42
N LEU A 418 8.33 -3.71 13.61
CA LEU A 418 8.51 -3.39 12.18
C LEU A 418 7.62 -2.25 11.76
N ILE A 419 8.14 -1.15 11.19
CA ILE A 419 7.36 -0.02 10.69
C ILE A 419 7.72 0.26 9.22
N GLY A 420 6.73 0.59 8.40
CA GLY A 420 6.98 1.18 7.08
C GLY A 420 6.74 2.68 7.11
N TRP A 421 7.78 3.49 6.93
CA TRP A 421 7.72 4.94 6.93
C TRP A 421 7.50 5.47 5.52
N ASP A 422 6.60 6.45 5.35
CA ASP A 422 6.56 7.28 4.17
C ASP A 422 7.25 8.61 4.50
N ILE A 423 8.38 8.90 3.84
CA ILE A 423 9.19 10.11 4.06
C ILE A 423 9.26 10.89 2.75
N ALA A 424 8.90 12.17 2.78
CA ALA A 424 9.15 13.08 1.67
C ALA A 424 10.54 13.71 1.81
N ILE A 425 11.22 13.98 0.70
CA ILE A 425 12.48 14.72 0.69
C ILE A 425 12.20 16.09 0.07
N THR A 426 12.28 17.14 0.88
CA THR A 426 12.01 18.54 0.49
C THR A 426 13.32 19.32 0.36
N SER A 427 13.26 20.60 -0.04
CA SER A 427 14.44 21.50 -0.05
C SER A 427 15.10 21.64 1.33
N GLU A 428 14.29 21.58 2.39
CA GLU A 428 14.76 21.72 3.78
C GLU A 428 15.20 20.39 4.41
N GLY A 429 15.12 19.29 3.66
CA GLY A 429 15.50 17.94 4.10
C GLY A 429 14.34 16.96 4.22
N PRO A 430 14.56 15.79 4.86
CA PRO A 430 13.56 14.74 4.94
C PRO A 430 12.46 15.05 5.98
N VAL A 431 11.20 14.83 5.58
CA VAL A 431 10.00 15.07 6.39
C VAL A 431 9.15 13.81 6.47
N LEU A 432 8.83 13.38 7.69
CA LEU A 432 8.08 12.17 7.96
C LEU A 432 6.57 12.39 7.73
N ILE A 433 5.99 11.69 6.75
CA ILE A 433 4.60 11.89 6.32
C ILE A 433 3.63 10.95 7.05
N GLU A 434 3.99 9.67 7.13
CA GLU A 434 3.14 8.63 7.74
C GLU A 434 3.99 7.46 8.27
N GLY A 435 3.56 6.85 9.38
CA GLY A 435 4.07 5.57 9.86
C GLY A 435 3.05 4.45 9.67
N ASN A 436 3.38 3.45 8.85
CA ASN A 436 2.52 2.30 8.60
C ASN A 436 2.86 1.13 9.53
N GLY A 437 1.90 0.75 10.36
CA GLY A 437 2.09 -0.31 11.31
C GLY A 437 2.06 -1.75 10.73
N ALA A 438 1.50 -1.93 9.56
CA ALA A 438 1.39 -3.23 8.91
C ALA A 438 1.68 -3.04 7.43
N PRO A 439 2.92 -2.67 7.06
CA PRO A 439 3.24 -2.32 5.69
C PRO A 439 3.04 -3.54 4.78
N GLY A 440 2.57 -3.29 3.56
CA GLY A 440 2.68 -4.29 2.50
C GLY A 440 4.11 -4.29 1.95
N ILE A 441 4.62 -5.46 1.60
CA ILE A 441 5.98 -5.58 1.04
C ILE A 441 6.00 -6.14 -0.39
N ASP A 442 4.84 -6.48 -0.97
CA ASP A 442 4.76 -7.05 -2.32
C ASP A 442 5.42 -6.12 -3.36
N LEU A 443 5.15 -4.81 -3.27
CA LEU A 443 5.73 -3.82 -4.16
C LEU A 443 7.23 -3.62 -3.97
N ILE A 444 7.73 -3.76 -2.74
CA ILE A 444 9.16 -3.72 -2.45
C ILE A 444 9.82 -4.96 -3.08
N GLN A 445 9.30 -6.16 -2.83
CA GLN A 445 9.83 -7.39 -3.44
C GLN A 445 9.83 -7.31 -4.97
N ARG A 446 8.75 -6.78 -5.56
CA ARG A 446 8.67 -6.55 -6.99
C ARG A 446 9.73 -5.57 -7.46
N ALA A 447 9.83 -4.39 -6.85
CA ALA A 447 10.77 -3.32 -7.23
C ALA A 447 12.23 -3.77 -7.16
N TYR A 448 12.60 -4.53 -6.12
CA TYR A 448 13.94 -5.12 -5.98
C TYR A 448 14.15 -6.31 -6.92
N ARG A 449 13.09 -6.84 -7.53
CA ARG A 449 13.08 -8.08 -8.34
C ARG A 449 13.55 -9.30 -7.54
N GLU A 450 13.41 -9.24 -6.23
CA GLU A 450 13.92 -10.22 -5.29
C GLU A 450 12.92 -10.50 -4.16
N PRO A 451 12.83 -11.76 -3.71
CA PRO A 451 12.04 -12.11 -2.54
C PRO A 451 12.66 -11.57 -1.24
N ALA A 452 11.82 -11.11 -0.32
CA ALA A 452 12.26 -10.55 0.96
C ALA A 452 12.39 -11.61 2.07
N GLY A 453 11.91 -12.84 1.85
CA GLY A 453 11.84 -13.84 2.92
C GLY A 453 13.20 -14.34 3.41
N ASN A 454 14.22 -14.32 2.55
CA ASN A 454 15.60 -14.66 2.90
C ASN A 454 16.53 -13.44 2.97
N SER A 455 16.00 -12.22 2.80
CA SER A 455 16.78 -11.01 3.03
C SER A 455 16.84 -10.69 4.52
N ARG A 456 17.59 -9.65 4.87
CA ARG A 456 17.71 -9.14 6.25
C ARG A 456 16.36 -8.89 6.92
N LEU A 457 15.34 -8.49 6.15
CA LEU A 457 13.97 -8.34 6.66
C LEU A 457 13.40 -9.68 7.17
N GLY A 458 13.55 -10.75 6.39
CA GLY A 458 13.09 -12.08 6.79
C GLY A 458 13.87 -12.65 7.97
N GLU A 459 15.17 -12.43 8.03
CA GLU A 459 16.02 -12.82 9.16
C GLU A 459 15.54 -12.18 10.48
N LEU A 460 15.34 -10.86 10.48
CA LEU A 460 14.86 -10.12 11.65
C LEU A 460 13.44 -10.55 12.06
N ILE A 461 12.55 -10.82 11.11
CA ILE A 461 11.24 -11.42 11.43
C ILE A 461 11.42 -12.75 12.17
N CYS A 462 12.35 -13.61 11.73
CA CYS A 462 12.60 -14.89 12.39
C CYS A 462 13.12 -14.72 13.82
N VAL A 463 14.02 -13.75 14.05
CA VAL A 463 14.52 -13.41 15.39
C VAL A 463 13.35 -13.09 16.34
N HIS A 464 12.45 -12.20 15.92
CA HIS A 464 11.30 -11.81 16.76
C HIS A 464 10.29 -12.93 16.99
N LEU A 465 10.04 -13.77 15.99
CA LEU A 465 9.17 -14.93 16.16
C LEU A 465 9.76 -15.98 17.12
N ARG A 466 11.09 -16.15 17.14
CA ARG A 466 11.79 -17.10 18.01
C ARG A 466 11.92 -16.62 19.45
N ASN A 467 12.02 -15.31 19.65
CA ASN A 467 12.22 -14.72 20.97
C ASN A 467 10.93 -14.55 21.79
N ASP A 468 9.74 -14.83 21.22
CA ASP A 468 8.47 -14.83 21.94
C ASP A 468 8.04 -16.27 22.29
N PRO A 469 8.12 -16.70 23.57
CA PRO A 469 7.73 -18.04 23.99
C PRO A 469 6.27 -18.40 23.69
N ALA A 470 5.35 -17.42 23.75
CA ALA A 470 3.95 -17.66 23.43
C ALA A 470 3.75 -17.92 21.94
N THR A 471 4.53 -17.23 21.10
CA THR A 471 4.58 -17.49 19.65
C THR A 471 5.23 -18.83 19.37
N MET A 472 6.36 -19.17 20.02
CA MET A 472 7.01 -20.47 19.87
C MET A 472 6.09 -21.64 20.23
N ALA A 473 5.35 -21.55 21.34
CA ALA A 473 4.35 -22.56 21.70
C ALA A 473 3.24 -22.75 20.64
N LEU A 474 2.89 -21.68 19.91
CA LEU A 474 1.93 -21.75 18.80
C LEU A 474 2.55 -22.34 17.53
N ILE A 475 3.86 -22.23 17.32
CA ILE A 475 4.53 -22.64 16.08
C ILE A 475 5.39 -23.90 16.21
N ASP A 476 5.65 -24.46 17.39
CA ASP A 476 6.43 -25.70 17.58
C ASP A 476 5.59 -26.95 17.57
#